data_AF-K7SKQ2-F1
#
_entry.id   AF-K7SKQ2-F1
#
_cell.length_a   1.000
_cell.length_b   1.000
_cell.length_c   1.000
_cell.angle_alpha   90.00
_cell.angle_beta   90.00
_cell.angle_gamma   90.00
#
_symmetry.space_group_name_H-M   'P 1'
#
loop_
_entity.id
_entity.type
_entity.pdbx_description
1 polymer ?
#
loop_
_entity_poly.entity_id
_entity_poly.type
_entity_poly.pdbx_seq_one_letter_code
_entity_poly.pdbx_strand_id
1 'polypeptide(L)'
;MSNQQWGPAPQNPDPYQQPYQQPQGQPDPYSQQDPYGQQAQYGQQNPYGQPNPYGQNPYPPAPYGAMPGPGGRPRPSVGFGQAIKLFFKNYAVFSGRASRSEYWWVQLFLGLVYIVWTVLFLVAGGAATMAADSDPYGTTSGTTTGLDVGAVFIIIIGVLMYLAVIVPSLAISWRRLHDTDKSGGFYFLSFIPWVGGIILIILQALPSVPQAWQRWDNGKLPVEN
;
A
#
# COMPACT_ATOMS: atom_id res chain seq x y z
N MET A 1 28.01 -55.13 61.87
CA MET A 1 29.01 -54.78 60.85
C MET A 1 28.85 -55.78 59.71
N SER A 2 28.02 -55.44 58.73
CA SER A 2 27.60 -56.34 57.65
C SER A 2 28.46 -56.14 56.41
N ASN A 3 29.09 -57.22 55.95
CA ASN A 3 29.94 -57.30 54.76
C ASN A 3 29.13 -56.99 53.48
N GLN A 4 29.64 -56.06 52.66
CA GLN A 4 29.16 -55.81 51.31
C GLN A 4 30.06 -56.54 50.32
N GLN A 5 29.48 -57.51 49.60
CA GLN A 5 30.12 -58.30 48.56
C GLN A 5 29.78 -57.69 47.19
N TRP A 6 30.80 -57.33 46.42
CA TRP A 6 30.73 -56.72 45.09
C TRP A 6 30.38 -57.75 44.01
N GLY A 7 29.43 -57.40 43.13
CA GLY A 7 29.13 -58.12 41.88
C GLY A 7 29.52 -57.28 40.64
N PRO A 8 29.77 -57.90 39.47
CA PRO A 8 30.28 -57.22 38.28
C PRO A 8 29.21 -56.34 37.59
N ALA A 9 29.64 -55.19 37.06
CA ALA A 9 28.81 -54.23 36.34
C ALA A 9 28.31 -54.80 35.01
N PRO A 10 26.98 -54.82 34.74
CA PRO A 10 26.46 -55.15 33.43
C PRO A 10 26.65 -53.99 32.44
N GLN A 11 27.12 -54.36 31.25
CA GLN A 11 27.35 -53.51 30.10
C GLN A 11 26.07 -52.86 29.58
N ASN A 12 26.21 -51.62 29.13
CA ASN A 12 25.17 -50.76 28.56
C ASN A 12 24.57 -51.37 27.28
N PRO A 13 23.25 -51.61 27.18
CA PRO A 13 22.61 -51.91 25.91
C PRO A 13 22.30 -50.62 25.15
N ASP A 14 22.68 -50.57 23.87
CA ASP A 14 22.42 -49.47 22.93
C ASP A 14 20.95 -48.99 22.94
N PRO A 15 20.67 -47.67 22.92
CA PRO A 15 19.33 -47.13 23.10
C PRO A 15 18.43 -47.21 21.84
N TYR A 16 18.80 -47.96 20.81
CA TYR A 16 18.14 -47.90 19.50
C TYR A 16 17.23 -49.07 19.13
N GLN A 17 16.69 -49.82 20.09
CA GLN A 17 15.58 -50.73 19.81
C GLN A 17 14.62 -50.84 21.01
N GLN A 18 13.40 -50.30 20.88
CA GLN A 18 12.11 -50.96 21.20
C GLN A 18 10.92 -50.01 20.90
N PRO A 19 9.76 -50.56 20.50
CA PRO A 19 8.64 -49.80 19.92
C PRO A 19 7.73 -49.23 21.03
N TYR A 20 7.51 -47.92 21.02
CA TYR A 20 6.58 -47.30 21.94
C TYR A 20 5.13 -47.46 21.46
N GLN A 21 4.34 -48.18 22.26
CA GLN A 21 2.89 -48.10 22.32
C GLN A 21 2.49 -46.68 22.78
N GLN A 22 1.49 -46.08 22.12
CA GLN A 22 0.98 -44.74 22.44
C GLN A 22 0.09 -44.77 23.71
N PRO A 23 0.28 -43.86 24.68
CA PRO A 23 -0.76 -43.50 25.64
C PRO A 23 -1.72 -42.48 25.01
N GLN A 24 -3.01 -42.73 25.14
CA GLN A 24 -4.08 -41.84 24.69
C GLN A 24 -4.05 -40.47 25.38
N GLY A 25 -4.15 -39.41 24.57
CA GLY A 25 -4.98 -38.24 24.88
C GLY A 25 -4.31 -37.06 25.60
N GLN A 26 -3.67 -36.18 24.84
CA GLN A 26 -3.66 -34.73 25.14
C GLN A 26 -3.33 -33.93 23.87
N PRO A 27 -4.14 -32.94 23.43
CA PRO A 27 -3.81 -32.11 22.27
C PRO A 27 -2.79 -31.01 22.62
N ASP A 28 -1.69 -30.95 21.86
CA ASP A 28 -0.70 -29.86 21.87
C ASP A 28 -1.26 -28.57 21.24
N PRO A 29 -1.06 -27.37 21.83
CA PRO A 29 -1.63 -26.12 21.32
C PRO A 29 -0.81 -25.41 20.22
N TYR A 30 0.21 -26.04 19.62
CA TYR A 30 1.12 -25.37 18.67
C TYR A 30 1.34 -26.07 17.32
N SER A 31 0.49 -27.02 16.91
CA SER A 31 0.53 -27.55 15.54
C SER A 31 -0.71 -27.14 14.75
N GLN A 32 -0.64 -26.03 14.02
CA GLN A 32 -1.45 -25.90 12.80
C GLN A 32 -0.52 -25.85 11.60
N GLN A 33 -0.54 -26.97 10.89
CA GLN A 33 0.01 -27.19 9.57
C GLN A 33 -0.65 -26.23 8.57
N ASP A 34 0.17 -25.60 7.72
CA ASP A 34 -0.27 -25.02 6.47
C ASP A 34 -0.67 -26.13 5.47
N PRO A 35 -1.85 -26.04 4.84
CA PRO A 35 -2.08 -26.68 3.55
C PRO A 35 -2.23 -25.59 2.49
N TYR A 36 -1.19 -25.39 1.68
CA TYR A 36 -1.32 -24.70 0.41
C TYR A 36 -2.39 -25.42 -0.43
N GLY A 37 -3.55 -24.79 -0.57
CA GLY A 37 -4.59 -25.26 -1.48
C GLY A 37 -5.96 -24.77 -1.07
N GLN A 38 -6.31 -23.53 -1.44
CA GLN A 38 -7.66 -23.22 -1.91
C GLN A 38 -7.68 -21.88 -2.64
N GLN A 39 -7.99 -21.98 -3.93
CA GLN A 39 -8.25 -20.86 -4.83
C GLN A 39 -9.41 -20.02 -4.30
N ALA A 40 -9.26 -18.70 -4.30
CA ALA A 40 -10.35 -17.77 -4.01
C ALA A 40 -11.37 -17.84 -5.16
N GLN A 41 -12.45 -18.58 -4.94
CA GLN A 41 -13.62 -18.64 -5.81
C GLN A 41 -14.35 -17.29 -5.77
N TYR A 42 -14.15 -16.48 -6.80
CA TYR A 42 -15.00 -15.33 -7.08
C TYR A 42 -16.40 -15.85 -7.44
N GLY A 43 -17.37 -15.59 -6.55
CA GLY A 43 -18.78 -15.93 -6.74
C GLY A 43 -19.19 -17.21 -6.02
N GLN A 44 -19.67 -17.09 -4.78
CA GLN A 44 -20.59 -18.07 -4.21
C GLN A 44 -21.94 -17.40 -3.94
N GLN A 45 -22.92 -17.80 -4.75
CA GLN A 45 -24.33 -17.68 -4.49
C GLN A 45 -24.67 -18.52 -3.25
N ASN A 46 -25.38 -17.94 -2.28
CA ASN A 46 -25.90 -18.66 -1.12
C ASN A 46 -27.06 -19.61 -1.55
N PRO A 47 -27.00 -20.94 -1.35
CA PRO A 47 -27.97 -21.90 -1.89
C PRO A 47 -29.19 -22.24 -1.01
N TYR A 48 -29.54 -21.45 0.00
CA TYR A 48 -30.84 -21.55 0.67
C TYR A 48 -31.36 -20.17 1.05
N GLY A 49 -32.20 -19.61 0.17
CA GLY A 49 -32.90 -18.36 0.41
C GLY A 49 -33.97 -18.55 1.47
N GLN A 50 -33.77 -17.96 2.65
CA GLN A 50 -34.87 -17.51 3.48
C GLN A 50 -35.07 -16.01 3.21
N PRO A 51 -36.26 -15.56 2.77
CA PRO A 51 -36.55 -14.14 2.70
C PRO A 51 -36.66 -13.63 4.15
N ASN A 52 -35.78 -12.72 4.56
CA ASN A 52 -35.93 -12.01 5.83
C ASN A 52 -37.00 -10.92 5.65
N PRO A 53 -38.25 -11.06 6.15
CA PRO A 53 -39.36 -10.21 5.72
C PRO A 53 -39.46 -8.87 6.48
N TYR A 54 -38.70 -8.67 7.55
CA TYR A 54 -38.70 -7.42 8.31
C TYR A 54 -37.30 -7.16 8.86
N GLY A 55 -36.62 -6.19 8.27
CA GLY A 55 -35.28 -5.77 8.68
C GLY A 55 -34.79 -4.57 7.89
N GLN A 56 -35.63 -3.52 7.77
CA GLN A 56 -35.11 -2.20 7.48
C GLN A 56 -34.07 -1.89 8.57
N ASN A 57 -32.79 -1.85 8.21
CA ASN A 57 -31.74 -1.50 9.16
C ASN A 57 -31.86 0.00 9.44
N PRO A 58 -32.35 0.46 10.61
CA PRO A 58 -32.76 1.85 10.81
C PRO A 58 -31.59 2.81 11.06
N TYR A 59 -30.35 2.34 10.94
CA TYR A 59 -29.15 3.13 11.20
C TYR A 59 -28.50 3.58 9.89
N PRO A 60 -28.06 4.85 9.78
CA PRO A 60 -27.19 5.26 8.69
C PRO A 60 -25.93 4.38 8.70
N PRO A 61 -25.34 4.05 7.54
CA PRO A 61 -24.15 3.22 7.49
C PRO A 61 -23.09 3.85 8.40
N ALA A 62 -22.68 3.11 9.43
CA ALA A 62 -21.66 3.56 10.35
C ALA A 62 -20.43 4.01 9.54
N PRO A 63 -19.88 5.23 9.77
CA PRO A 63 -18.70 5.71 9.04
C PRO A 63 -17.47 4.79 9.25
N TYR A 64 -17.57 3.93 10.27
CA TYR A 64 -16.62 2.91 10.67
C TYR A 64 -17.38 1.59 10.84
N GLY A 65 -17.61 0.88 9.73
CA GLY A 65 -18.25 -0.42 9.74
C GLY A 65 -17.42 -1.46 10.51
N ALA A 66 -18.07 -2.08 11.50
CA ALA A 66 -17.73 -3.33 12.20
C ALA A 66 -16.26 -3.52 12.62
N MET A 67 -16.00 -3.55 13.94
CA MET A 67 -14.81 -4.19 14.49
C MET A 67 -14.82 -5.68 14.10
N PRO A 68 -13.88 -6.18 13.28
CA PRO A 68 -13.99 -7.55 12.79
C PRO A 68 -13.36 -8.50 13.78
N GLY A 69 -13.94 -9.70 13.88
CA GLY A 69 -13.31 -10.85 14.51
C GLY A 69 -11.99 -11.25 13.82
N PRO A 70 -11.57 -12.52 13.87
CA PRO A 70 -10.24 -12.97 13.42
C PRO A 70 -9.84 -12.59 11.98
N GLY A 71 -10.79 -12.14 11.15
CA GLY A 71 -10.62 -11.68 9.77
C GLY A 71 -10.39 -10.16 9.57
N GLY A 72 -9.70 -9.48 10.49
CA GLY A 72 -8.97 -8.22 10.26
C GLY A 72 -9.75 -6.96 9.88
N ARG A 73 -9.12 -5.77 9.96
CA ARG A 73 -9.75 -4.45 9.70
C ARG A 73 -9.72 -4.07 8.20
N PRO A 74 -10.78 -4.25 7.40
CA PRO A 74 -10.80 -3.80 6.02
C PRO A 74 -10.87 -2.26 5.96
N ARG A 75 -10.08 -1.65 5.08
CA ARG A 75 -10.15 -0.20 4.83
C ARG A 75 -11.33 0.11 3.89
N PRO A 76 -12.26 0.99 4.27
CA PRO A 76 -13.36 1.38 3.39
C PRO A 76 -12.86 1.98 2.07
N SER A 77 -13.64 1.80 1.00
CA SER A 77 -13.43 2.52 -0.25
C SER A 77 -13.74 4.00 -0.05
N VAL A 78 -12.91 4.89 -0.60
CA VAL A 78 -13.12 6.34 -0.53
C VAL A 78 -13.53 6.92 -1.88
N GLY A 79 -14.35 7.95 -1.86
CA GLY A 79 -14.68 8.73 -3.05
C GLY A 79 -13.55 9.71 -3.43
N PHE A 80 -13.59 10.23 -4.66
CA PHE A 80 -12.57 11.13 -5.21
C PHE A 80 -12.23 12.33 -4.30
N GLY A 81 -13.23 13.13 -3.91
CA GLY A 81 -12.99 14.31 -3.08
C GLY A 81 -12.47 13.97 -1.68
N GLN A 82 -12.88 12.84 -1.11
CA GLN A 82 -12.36 12.36 0.16
C GLN A 82 -10.89 11.94 0.02
N ALA A 83 -10.53 11.24 -1.07
CA ALA A 83 -9.14 10.84 -1.32
C ALA A 83 -8.20 12.05 -1.37
N ILE A 84 -8.59 13.14 -2.04
CA ILE A 84 -7.80 14.38 -2.09
C ILE A 84 -7.67 15.02 -0.69
N LYS A 85 -8.76 15.07 0.08
CA LYS A 85 -8.69 15.56 1.47
C LYS A 85 -7.73 14.73 2.31
N LEU A 86 -7.77 13.41 2.16
CA LEU A 86 -6.88 12.48 2.87
C LEU A 86 -5.43 12.61 2.43
N PHE A 87 -5.18 12.87 1.14
CA PHE A 87 -3.85 13.09 0.60
C PHE A 87 -3.14 14.26 1.30
N PHE A 88 -3.81 15.40 1.43
CA PHE A 88 -3.25 16.56 2.11
C PHE A 88 -3.31 16.46 3.63
N LYS A 89 -4.33 15.81 4.21
CA LYS A 89 -4.43 15.61 5.67
C LYS A 89 -3.32 14.70 6.19
N ASN A 90 -2.97 13.65 5.44
CA ASN A 90 -2.00 12.63 5.82
C ASN A 90 -0.68 12.78 5.05
N TYR A 91 -0.29 14.00 4.70
CA TYR A 91 0.82 14.24 3.78
C TYR A 91 2.18 13.76 4.31
N ALA A 92 2.40 13.79 5.63
CA ALA A 92 3.63 13.34 6.28
C ALA A 92 3.41 12.13 7.20
N VAL A 93 2.31 11.39 7.00
CA VAL A 93 1.99 10.20 7.79
C VAL A 93 2.37 8.94 7.00
N PHE A 94 3.41 8.26 7.46
CA PHE A 94 3.95 7.04 6.84
C PHE A 94 3.49 5.74 7.53
N SER A 95 2.84 5.84 8.70
CA SER A 95 2.26 4.71 9.39
C SER A 95 0.85 4.37 8.86
N GLY A 96 0.42 3.14 9.11
CA GLY A 96 -0.83 2.61 8.60
C GLY A 96 -0.80 2.28 7.12
N ARG A 97 -2.00 1.97 6.62
CA ARG A 97 -2.29 1.54 5.26
C ARG A 97 -3.00 2.63 4.46
N ALA A 98 -3.20 2.43 3.17
CA ALA A 98 -4.08 3.26 2.33
C ALA A 98 -4.92 2.35 1.46
N SER A 99 -6.21 2.63 1.32
CA SER A 99 -7.08 1.78 0.48
C SER A 99 -6.73 1.96 -1.00
N ARG A 100 -7.10 0.98 -1.84
CA ARG A 100 -6.82 1.08 -3.29
C ARG A 100 -7.49 2.28 -3.93
N SER A 101 -8.73 2.58 -3.54
CA SER A 101 -9.46 3.74 -4.07
C SER A 101 -8.83 5.05 -3.60
N GLU A 102 -8.33 5.14 -2.36
CA GLU A 102 -7.59 6.33 -1.88
C GLU A 102 -6.38 6.60 -2.77
N TYR A 103 -5.59 5.56 -3.05
CA TYR A 103 -4.41 5.66 -3.91
C TYR A 103 -4.77 6.04 -5.36
N TRP A 104 -5.66 5.29 -6.01
CA TRP A 104 -5.94 5.48 -7.44
C TRP A 104 -6.67 6.80 -7.75
N TRP A 105 -7.53 7.28 -6.86
CA TRP A 105 -8.12 8.61 -7.03
C TRP A 105 -7.08 9.72 -6.93
N VAL A 106 -6.10 9.58 -6.03
CA VAL A 106 -4.98 10.51 -5.93
C VAL A 106 -4.09 10.44 -7.17
N GLN A 107 -3.80 9.25 -7.70
CA GLN A 107 -3.04 9.13 -8.95
C GLN A 107 -3.77 9.79 -10.13
N LEU A 108 -5.09 9.65 -10.20
CA LEU A 108 -5.90 10.35 -11.21
C LEU A 108 -5.82 11.87 -11.02
N PHE A 109 -5.97 12.37 -9.80
CA PHE A 109 -5.86 13.79 -9.49
C PHE A 109 -4.48 14.36 -9.88
N LEU A 110 -3.39 13.71 -9.45
CA LEU A 110 -2.02 14.12 -9.80
C LEU A 110 -1.78 14.05 -11.32
N GLY A 111 -2.32 13.03 -11.99
CA GLY A 111 -2.27 12.90 -13.45
C GLY A 111 -2.97 14.06 -14.16
N LEU A 112 -4.17 14.48 -13.70
CA LEU A 112 -4.87 15.63 -14.26
C LEU A 112 -4.10 16.93 -14.04
N VAL A 113 -3.54 17.14 -12.84
CA VAL A 113 -2.68 18.31 -12.55
C VAL A 113 -1.45 18.33 -13.46
N TYR A 114 -0.82 17.17 -13.65
CA TYR A 114 0.32 17.03 -14.56
C TYR A 114 -0.07 17.35 -16.02
N ILE A 115 -1.21 16.82 -16.51
CA ILE A 115 -1.69 17.11 -17.87
C ILE A 115 -1.91 18.62 -18.06
N VAL A 116 -2.61 19.28 -17.14
CA VAL A 116 -2.82 20.74 -17.20
C VAL A 116 -1.49 21.47 -17.23
N TRP A 117 -0.54 21.08 -16.38
CA TRP A 117 0.80 21.66 -16.35
C TRP A 117 1.54 21.49 -17.69
N THR A 118 1.51 20.29 -18.28
CA THR A 118 2.17 20.03 -19.57
C THR A 118 1.55 20.81 -20.73
N VAL A 119 0.22 20.96 -20.75
CA VAL A 119 -0.47 21.76 -21.78
C VAL A 119 -0.10 23.24 -21.65
N LEU A 120 -0.08 23.78 -20.43
CA LEU A 120 0.36 25.16 -20.18
C LEU A 120 1.80 25.39 -20.65
N PHE A 121 2.70 24.46 -20.33
CA PHE A 121 4.10 24.54 -20.76
C PHE A 121 4.23 24.44 -22.28
N LEU A 122 3.50 23.54 -22.93
CA LEU A 122 3.50 23.39 -24.39
C LEU A 122 2.97 24.65 -25.09
N VAL A 123 1.87 25.23 -24.60
CA VAL A 123 1.27 26.45 -25.18
C VAL A 123 2.20 27.65 -24.98
N ALA A 124 2.78 27.81 -23.79
CA ALA A 124 3.71 28.90 -23.51
C ALA A 124 4.99 28.80 -24.35
N GLY A 125 5.60 27.60 -24.42
CA GLY A 125 6.79 27.35 -25.24
C GLY A 125 6.50 27.49 -26.73
N GLY A 126 5.37 26.96 -27.20
CA GLY A 126 4.92 27.12 -28.58
C GLY A 126 4.75 28.59 -28.96
N ALA A 127 4.04 29.37 -28.15
CA ALA A 127 3.88 30.81 -28.39
C ALA A 127 5.22 31.56 -28.42
N ALA A 128 6.16 31.22 -27.54
CA ALA A 128 7.50 31.81 -27.53
C ALA A 128 8.28 31.50 -28.82
N THR A 129 8.22 30.26 -29.32
CA THR A 129 8.86 29.90 -30.60
C THR A 129 8.26 30.64 -31.80
N MET A 130 6.93 30.77 -31.86
CA MET A 130 6.28 31.50 -32.95
C MET A 130 6.58 33.00 -32.92
N ALA A 131 6.73 33.59 -31.73
CA ALA A 131 7.12 34.99 -31.59
C ALA A 131 8.56 35.22 -32.06
N ALA A 132 9.48 34.31 -31.73
CA ALA A 132 10.88 34.38 -32.16
C ALA A 132 11.03 34.32 -33.69
N ASP A 133 10.26 33.45 -34.37
CA ASP A 133 10.29 33.33 -35.84
C ASP A 133 9.74 34.57 -36.56
N SER A 134 8.93 35.38 -35.87
CA SER A 134 8.27 36.57 -36.45
C SER A 134 9.08 37.86 -36.37
N ASP A 135 10.28 37.85 -35.79
CA ASP A 135 11.13 39.04 -35.65
C ASP A 135 12.17 39.17 -36.78
N PRO A 136 11.92 40.01 -37.80
CA PRO A 136 12.80 40.16 -38.96
C PRO A 136 14.14 40.85 -38.66
N TYR A 137 14.29 41.51 -37.50
CA TYR A 137 15.51 42.20 -37.11
C TYR A 137 16.33 41.41 -36.08
N GLY A 138 15.82 40.27 -35.59
CA GLY A 138 16.46 39.52 -34.51
C GLY A 138 16.66 40.34 -33.24
N THR A 139 15.85 41.40 -33.05
CA THR A 139 15.98 42.34 -31.92
C THR A 139 15.52 41.68 -30.62
N THR A 140 14.55 40.78 -30.75
CA THR A 140 14.21 39.70 -29.84
C THR A 140 15.25 38.60 -29.97
N SER A 141 16.53 38.97 -29.87
CA SER A 141 17.55 38.07 -29.38
C SER A 141 17.25 37.82 -27.89
N GLY A 142 16.12 37.18 -27.62
CA GLY A 142 15.90 36.43 -26.38
C GLY A 142 16.84 35.26 -26.44
N THR A 143 18.13 35.54 -26.25
CA THR A 143 19.22 34.63 -25.92
C THR A 143 19.01 33.22 -26.46
N THR A 144 19.66 32.90 -27.58
CA THR A 144 19.81 31.54 -28.12
C THR A 144 20.40 30.52 -27.14
N THR A 145 20.68 30.93 -25.90
CA THR A 145 21.20 30.14 -24.78
C THR A 145 20.52 30.42 -23.42
N GLY A 146 19.47 31.25 -23.33
CA GLY A 146 18.92 31.76 -22.07
C GLY A 146 17.41 31.56 -21.94
N LEU A 147 16.96 31.07 -20.78
CA LEU A 147 15.55 30.92 -20.45
C LEU A 147 14.91 32.32 -20.35
N ASP A 148 13.86 32.59 -21.12
CA ASP A 148 13.12 33.84 -21.02
C ASP A 148 12.49 33.99 -19.62
N VAL A 149 12.23 35.23 -19.18
CA VAL A 149 11.73 35.52 -17.82
C VAL A 149 10.39 34.83 -17.54
N GLY A 150 9.54 34.67 -18.56
CA GLY A 150 8.26 33.97 -18.45
C GLY A 150 8.43 32.47 -18.24
N ALA A 151 9.33 31.84 -18.99
CA ALA A 151 9.70 30.45 -18.87
C ALA A 151 10.33 30.17 -17.50
N VAL A 152 11.22 31.04 -17.01
CA VAL A 152 11.79 30.94 -15.66
C VAL A 152 10.68 31.01 -14.60
N PHE A 153 9.73 31.94 -14.73
CA PHE A 153 8.60 32.04 -13.80
C PHE A 153 7.72 30.79 -13.78
N ILE A 154 7.39 30.24 -14.97
CA ILE A 154 6.65 28.98 -15.09
C ILE A 154 7.45 27.83 -14.46
N ILE A 155 8.74 27.72 -14.74
CA ILE A 155 9.59 26.68 -14.15
C ILE A 155 9.59 26.76 -12.61
N ILE A 156 9.72 27.96 -12.04
CA ILE A 156 9.69 28.16 -10.59
C ILE A 156 8.36 27.68 -10.00
N ILE A 157 7.22 28.04 -10.60
CA ILE A 157 5.91 27.55 -10.16
C ILE A 157 5.85 26.02 -10.23
N GLY A 158 6.34 25.42 -11.32
CA GLY A 158 6.38 23.96 -11.47
C GLY A 158 7.21 23.28 -10.40
N VAL A 159 8.38 23.84 -10.06
CA VAL A 159 9.24 23.34 -8.98
C VAL A 159 8.53 23.44 -7.63
N LEU A 160 7.90 24.57 -7.33
CA LEU A 160 7.15 24.74 -6.08
C LEU A 160 5.98 23.75 -5.98
N MET A 161 5.25 23.53 -7.08
CA MET A 161 4.19 22.54 -7.14
C MET A 161 4.72 21.12 -6.91
N TYR A 162 5.85 20.76 -7.53
CA TYR A 162 6.49 19.46 -7.32
C TYR A 162 6.91 19.26 -5.86
N LEU A 163 7.55 20.26 -5.26
CA LEU A 163 7.96 20.22 -3.85
C LEU A 163 6.75 20.11 -2.90
N ALA A 164 5.64 20.75 -3.23
CA ALA A 164 4.41 20.65 -2.44
C ALA A 164 3.82 19.23 -2.45
N VAL A 165 3.94 18.49 -3.55
CA VAL A 165 3.31 17.17 -3.70
C VAL A 165 4.25 15.99 -3.42
N ILE A 166 5.57 16.18 -3.38
CA ILE A 166 6.54 15.08 -3.27
C ILE A 166 6.37 14.27 -1.98
N VAL A 167 6.24 14.96 -0.84
CA VAL A 167 6.08 14.33 0.48
C VAL A 167 4.74 13.58 0.58
N PRO A 168 3.57 14.20 0.28
CA PRO A 168 2.32 13.46 0.28
C PRO A 168 2.25 12.31 -0.72
N SER A 169 2.89 12.43 -1.89
CA SER A 169 2.97 11.36 -2.89
C SER A 169 3.76 10.15 -2.39
N LEU A 170 4.87 10.42 -1.69
CA LEU A 170 5.63 9.38 -1.02
C LEU A 170 4.81 8.75 0.11
N ALA A 171 4.17 9.56 0.96
CA ALA A 171 3.40 9.07 2.11
C ALA A 171 2.24 8.15 1.71
N ILE A 172 1.44 8.52 0.70
CA ILE A 172 0.36 7.64 0.23
C ILE A 172 0.89 6.37 -0.43
N SER A 173 2.00 6.47 -1.18
CA SER A 173 2.61 5.29 -1.82
C SER A 173 3.16 4.32 -0.78
N TRP A 174 3.79 4.84 0.26
CA TRP A 174 4.32 4.10 1.40
C TRP A 174 3.20 3.35 2.15
N ARG A 175 2.10 4.05 2.47
CA ARG A 175 0.92 3.47 3.10
C ARG A 175 0.23 2.42 2.22
N ARG A 176 0.21 2.63 0.90
CA ARG A 176 -0.37 1.64 -0.02
C ARG A 176 0.47 0.37 -0.09
N LEU A 177 1.80 0.46 -0.01
CA LEU A 177 2.67 -0.72 0.08
C LEU A 177 2.38 -1.52 1.36
N HIS A 178 2.20 -0.84 2.50
CA HIS A 178 1.78 -1.50 3.74
C HIS A 178 0.44 -2.23 3.62
N ASP A 179 -0.50 -1.72 2.80
CA ASP A 179 -1.77 -2.39 2.54
C ASP A 179 -1.62 -3.73 1.81
N THR A 180 -0.53 -3.90 1.07
CA THR A 180 -0.13 -5.17 0.43
C THR A 180 0.86 -6.00 1.26
N ASP A 181 0.99 -5.66 2.54
CA ASP A 181 1.97 -6.21 3.49
C ASP A 181 3.43 -6.13 3.02
N LYS A 182 3.77 -5.09 2.26
CA LYS A 182 5.15 -4.78 1.88
C LYS A 182 5.65 -3.57 2.65
N SER A 183 6.93 -3.56 3.01
CA SER A 183 7.54 -2.38 3.62
C SER A 183 7.55 -1.21 2.64
N GLY A 184 7.38 0.02 3.12
CA GLY A 184 7.41 1.19 2.23
C GLY A 184 8.74 1.41 1.48
N GLY A 185 9.84 0.81 1.92
CA GLY A 185 11.11 0.80 1.19
C GLY A 185 11.05 0.20 -0.22
N PHE A 186 10.03 -0.61 -0.54
CA PHE A 186 9.80 -1.06 -1.92
C PHE A 186 9.57 0.10 -2.89
N TYR A 187 9.15 1.28 -2.40
CA TYR A 187 9.03 2.50 -3.21
C TYR A 187 10.33 2.87 -3.93
N PHE A 188 11.49 2.62 -3.34
CA PHE A 188 12.78 2.95 -3.94
C PHE A 188 13.15 2.09 -5.15
N LEU A 189 12.38 1.02 -5.42
CA LEU A 189 12.49 0.31 -6.70
C LEU A 189 12.20 1.24 -7.89
N SER A 190 11.45 2.34 -7.70
CA SER A 190 11.26 3.39 -8.72
C SER A 190 12.57 3.95 -9.28
N PHE A 191 13.66 3.91 -8.52
CA PHE A 191 14.97 4.41 -8.96
C PHE A 191 15.64 3.51 -9.99
N ILE A 192 15.11 2.30 -10.21
CA ILE A 192 15.53 1.42 -11.31
C ILE A 192 14.85 1.93 -12.59
N PRO A 193 15.61 2.44 -13.57
CA PRO A 193 15.04 2.95 -14.81
C PRO A 193 14.23 1.86 -15.54
N TRP A 194 13.17 2.27 -16.23
CA TRP A 194 12.27 1.44 -17.03
C TRP A 194 11.44 0.41 -16.24
N VAL A 195 12.08 -0.46 -15.47
CA VAL A 195 11.44 -1.60 -14.80
C VAL A 195 10.87 -1.21 -13.43
N GLY A 196 11.53 -0.29 -12.72
CA GLY A 196 11.16 0.11 -11.37
C GLY A 196 9.74 0.66 -11.24
N GLY A 197 9.36 1.56 -12.15
CA GLY A 197 8.02 2.13 -12.19
C GLY A 197 6.94 1.07 -12.45
N ILE A 198 7.21 0.11 -13.35
CA ILE A 198 6.27 -0.97 -13.67
C ILE A 198 6.06 -1.87 -12.45
N ILE A 199 7.14 -2.27 -11.76
CA ILE A 199 7.04 -3.06 -10.53
C ILE A 199 6.17 -2.35 -9.51
N LEU A 200 6.39 -1.04 -9.30
CA LEU A 200 5.57 -0.28 -8.35
C LEU A 200 4.11 -0.23 -8.76
N ILE A 201 3.78 0.02 -10.02
CA ILE A 201 2.39 0.01 -10.48
C ILE A 201 1.72 -1.33 -10.17
N ILE A 202 2.41 -2.44 -10.43
CA ILE A 202 1.92 -3.79 -10.10
C ILE A 202 1.68 -3.92 -8.60
N LEU A 203 2.68 -3.58 -7.77
CA LEU A 203 2.57 -3.66 -6.32
C LEU A 203 1.39 -2.82 -5.79
N GLN A 204 1.22 -1.59 -6.29
CA GLN A 204 0.15 -0.69 -5.87
C GLN A 204 -1.23 -1.10 -6.42
N ALA A 205 -1.31 -2.00 -7.39
CA ALA A 205 -2.57 -2.55 -7.92
C ALA A 205 -3.07 -3.80 -7.15
N LEU A 206 -2.17 -4.51 -6.46
CA LEU A 206 -2.46 -5.80 -5.82
C LEU A 206 -3.61 -5.75 -4.77
N PRO A 207 -4.31 -6.87 -4.52
CA PRO A 207 -4.45 -7.41 -3.18
C PRO A 207 -4.32 -6.50 -1.96
N SER A 208 -5.39 -6.03 -1.30
CA SER A 208 -5.20 -5.62 0.11
C SER A 208 -5.11 -6.89 0.95
N VAL A 209 -4.09 -7.02 1.79
CA VAL A 209 -3.90 -8.21 2.63
C VAL A 209 -4.74 -8.05 3.91
N PRO A 210 -5.66 -8.98 4.23
CA PRO A 210 -6.58 -8.84 5.38
C PRO A 210 -5.89 -8.72 6.73
N GLN A 211 -4.74 -9.37 6.94
CA GLN A 211 -3.97 -9.31 8.20
C GLN A 211 -2.98 -8.14 8.30
N ALA A 212 -2.77 -7.35 7.24
CA ALA A 212 -1.74 -6.29 7.23
C ALA A 212 -1.91 -5.23 8.33
N TRP A 213 -3.11 -5.03 8.85
CA TRP A 213 -3.37 -4.11 9.96
C TRP A 213 -2.57 -4.46 11.22
N GLN A 214 -2.32 -5.74 11.49
CA GLN A 214 -1.65 -6.19 12.71
C GLN A 214 -0.22 -5.64 12.81
N ARG A 215 0.41 -5.45 11.65
CA ARG A 215 1.80 -5.01 11.53
C ARG A 215 1.93 -3.51 11.32
N TRP A 216 1.00 -2.91 10.58
CA TRP A 216 1.16 -1.56 10.04
C TRP A 216 0.23 -0.52 10.64
N ASP A 217 -0.93 -0.93 11.18
CA ASP A 217 -1.87 -0.01 11.84
C ASP A 217 -1.46 0.20 13.32
N ASN A 218 -0.22 0.66 13.52
CA ASN A 218 0.39 0.90 14.82
C ASN A 218 0.16 2.38 15.21
N GLY A 219 -1.09 2.72 15.55
CA GLY A 219 -1.51 4.08 15.94
C GLY A 219 -2.91 4.45 15.43
N LYS A 220 -3.48 5.55 15.94
CA LYS A 220 -4.70 6.13 15.37
C LYS A 220 -4.36 6.85 14.08
N LEU A 221 -5.04 6.53 13.01
CA LEU A 221 -4.89 7.28 11.78
C LEU A 221 -5.75 8.53 11.86
N PRO A 222 -5.32 9.68 11.31
CA PRO A 222 -6.12 10.92 11.37
C PRO A 222 -7.48 10.81 10.68
N VAL A 223 -7.75 9.73 9.95
CA VAL A 223 -9.03 9.43 9.30
C VAL A 223 -10.08 8.85 10.25
N GLU A 224 -9.70 8.56 11.50
CA GLU A 224 -10.58 8.04 12.56
C GLU A 224 -11.33 9.14 13.34
N ASN A 225 -11.27 10.39 12.85
CA ASN A 225 -12.02 11.53 13.38
C ASN A 225 -13.10 11.96 12.38
#